data_AF-A0A1J4K9L4-F1
#
_entry.id   AF-A0A1J4K9L4-F1
#
_cell.length_a   1.000
_cell.length_b   1.000
_cell.length_c   1.000
_cell.angle_alpha   90.00
_cell.angle_beta   90.00
_cell.angle_gamma   90.00
#
_symmetry.space_group_name_H-M   'P 1'
#
loop_
_entity.id
_entity.type
_entity.pdbx_description
1 polymer ?
#
loop_
_entity_poly.entity_id
_entity_poly.type
_entity_poly.pdbx_seq_one_letter_code
_entity_poly.pdbx_strand_id
1 'polypeptide(L)'
;MIFQCSSFKGSLTIGNSVTKIGLHAFYRCNGFTGSLTIPDSVSSIGDFAFDDCSGLTGTLTIGNGVTSIGDHAFSDCNGLTGSLTIPDSVTFIGRDAFSYCRGLSGSLTIPDSVTFIGEDAFADCTGFTGSLTIGNGVTEISSNAFYSCTGLSGNLKIGFNVKSIGENAFFNCTKLTNAIYLGTNPPIFKGTPFENTNIGFIYVDKTYTGDTFCNLPVSNVSFYKVKIVNNASIGAHLTYIDVDNSLVELKKGDNNLTFIQNFTVKVYVTYQSCNNTLFKDIQTVTSELTSFVISNENITEKCSTVQTSTGDEKSVQTNSDEESVKTNTDEKSGKTNSNEEPVNPTNDQNADNKNVSTNAGTVVGIVVAVVIIIAVIIVVVLLFIKKRKHNNSQLQNQEINT
;
A
#
# COMPACT_ATOMS: atom_id res chain seq x y z
N MET A 1 9.17 -34.93 7.50
CA MET A 1 9.85 -34.64 6.23
C MET A 1 9.39 -35.69 5.23
N ILE A 2 8.73 -35.26 4.16
CA ILE A 2 8.34 -36.10 3.02
C ILE A 2 9.25 -35.68 1.88
N PHE A 3 10.02 -36.62 1.31
CA PHE A 3 11.07 -36.30 0.34
C PHE A 3 10.78 -36.96 -1.01
N GLN A 4 11.07 -36.24 -2.10
CA GLN A 4 10.98 -36.67 -3.50
C GLN A 4 9.60 -37.04 -4.04
N CYS A 5 8.65 -37.46 -3.19
CA CYS A 5 7.22 -37.73 -3.45
C CYS A 5 6.89 -38.37 -4.83
N SER A 6 7.79 -39.12 -5.46
CA SER A 6 7.73 -39.39 -6.91
C SER A 6 6.53 -40.24 -7.34
N SER A 7 5.97 -41.01 -6.40
CA SER A 7 4.78 -41.85 -6.56
C SER A 7 3.45 -41.09 -6.47
N PHE A 8 3.43 -39.91 -5.84
CA PHE A 8 2.22 -39.10 -5.74
C PHE A 8 1.98 -38.38 -7.07
N LYS A 9 0.71 -38.11 -7.40
CA LYS A 9 0.25 -37.39 -8.59
C LYS A 9 -0.96 -36.53 -8.24
N GLY A 10 -1.15 -35.44 -8.97
CA GLY A 10 -2.27 -34.52 -8.76
C GLY A 10 -2.02 -33.44 -7.69
N SER A 11 -3.10 -32.83 -7.22
CA SER A 11 -3.08 -31.70 -6.29
C SER A 11 -2.70 -32.11 -4.87
N LEU A 12 -2.06 -31.19 -4.13
CA LEU A 12 -1.76 -31.33 -2.71
C LEU A 12 -2.64 -30.35 -1.91
N THR A 13 -3.52 -30.90 -1.08
CA THR A 13 -4.31 -30.12 -0.11
C THR A 13 -3.83 -30.44 1.30
N ILE A 14 -3.33 -29.44 2.01
CA ILE A 14 -2.94 -29.58 3.41
C ILE A 14 -4.23 -29.62 4.26
N GLY A 15 -4.30 -30.55 5.21
CA GLY A 15 -5.50 -30.75 6.03
C GLY A 15 -5.76 -29.60 7.02
N ASN A 16 -7.03 -29.29 7.29
CA ASN A 16 -7.47 -28.19 8.16
C ASN A 16 -7.08 -28.35 9.66
N SER A 17 -6.51 -29.47 10.06
CA SER A 17 -5.95 -29.67 11.40
C SER A 17 -4.47 -29.27 11.50
N VAL A 18 -3.81 -29.01 10.37
CA VAL A 18 -2.40 -28.61 10.33
C VAL A 18 -2.29 -27.14 10.71
N THR A 19 -1.50 -26.85 11.75
CA THR A 19 -1.26 -25.49 12.24
C THR A 19 0.06 -24.89 11.78
N LYS A 20 1.01 -25.73 11.34
CA LYS A 20 2.33 -25.34 10.83
C LYS A 20 2.80 -26.33 9.78
N ILE A 21 3.44 -25.83 8.74
CA ILE A 21 4.19 -26.65 7.78
C ILE A 21 5.67 -26.53 8.16
N GLY A 22 6.31 -27.64 8.52
CA GLY A 22 7.65 -27.63 9.08
C GLY A 22 8.76 -27.44 8.04
N LEU A 23 9.97 -27.23 8.57
CA LEU A 23 11.23 -27.23 7.82
C LEU A 23 11.30 -28.45 6.87
N HIS A 24 11.55 -28.21 5.58
CA HIS A 24 11.68 -29.25 4.55
C HIS A 24 10.48 -30.21 4.44
N ALA A 25 9.25 -29.81 4.81
CA ALA A 25 8.11 -30.71 4.89
C ALA A 25 7.85 -31.52 3.61
N PHE A 26 8.01 -30.88 2.45
CA PHE A 26 7.80 -31.41 1.10
C PHE A 26 9.00 -31.15 0.19
N TYR A 27 10.20 -30.99 0.74
CA TYR A 27 11.41 -30.71 -0.04
C TYR A 27 11.57 -31.67 -1.23
N ARG A 28 11.76 -31.11 -2.43
CA ARG A 28 11.92 -31.84 -3.70
C ARG A 28 10.76 -32.74 -4.10
N CYS A 29 9.55 -32.51 -3.58
CA CYS A 29 8.39 -33.33 -3.90
C CYS A 29 7.82 -33.04 -5.30
N ASN A 30 8.48 -33.60 -6.31
CA ASN A 30 8.14 -33.42 -7.73
C ASN A 30 7.02 -34.36 -8.24
N GLY A 31 6.43 -35.17 -7.37
CA GLY A 31 5.30 -36.03 -7.73
C GLY A 31 3.97 -35.28 -7.83
N PHE A 32 3.72 -34.28 -6.99
CA PHE A 32 2.47 -33.51 -7.05
C PHE A 32 2.45 -32.69 -8.33
N THR A 33 1.44 -32.89 -9.19
CA THR A 33 1.33 -32.28 -10.53
C THR A 33 0.07 -31.43 -10.69
N GLY A 34 -0.43 -30.88 -9.59
CA GLY A 34 -1.65 -30.08 -9.55
C GLY A 34 -1.48 -28.86 -8.66
N SER A 35 -2.60 -28.32 -8.20
CA SER A 35 -2.62 -27.16 -7.31
C SER A 35 -2.12 -27.53 -5.90
N LEU A 36 -1.56 -26.54 -5.21
CA LEU A 36 -1.23 -26.59 -3.80
C LEU A 36 -2.20 -25.70 -3.01
N THR A 37 -2.90 -26.28 -2.04
CA THR A 37 -3.81 -25.56 -1.14
C THR A 37 -3.31 -25.67 0.30
N ILE A 38 -2.95 -24.53 0.88
CA ILE A 38 -2.61 -24.36 2.30
C ILE A 38 -3.81 -23.71 2.99
N PRO A 39 -4.44 -24.37 4.00
CA PRO A 39 -5.67 -23.87 4.60
C PRO A 39 -5.42 -22.77 5.64
N ASP A 40 -6.50 -22.07 6.01
CA ASP A 40 -6.49 -20.98 7.01
C ASP A 40 -6.04 -21.42 8.41
N SER A 41 -6.02 -22.72 8.71
CA SER A 41 -5.50 -23.25 9.98
C SER A 41 -3.99 -23.11 10.12
N VAL A 42 -3.26 -22.98 9.01
CA VAL A 42 -1.79 -22.91 9.01
C VAL A 42 -1.34 -21.50 9.37
N SER A 43 -0.56 -21.39 10.45
CA SER A 43 0.01 -20.13 10.93
C SER A 43 1.39 -19.80 10.34
N SER A 44 2.16 -20.81 9.93
CA SER A 44 3.51 -20.61 9.41
C SER A 44 3.92 -21.70 8.40
N ILE A 45 4.63 -21.26 7.36
CA ILE A 45 5.30 -22.14 6.39
C ILE A 45 6.80 -22.04 6.68
N GLY A 46 7.40 -23.15 7.11
CA GLY A 46 8.80 -23.20 7.51
C GLY A 46 9.77 -23.15 6.34
N ASP A 47 11.05 -23.00 6.66
CA ASP A 47 12.09 -22.90 5.65
C ASP A 47 12.14 -24.15 4.77
N PHE A 48 12.43 -23.98 3.48
CA PHE A 48 12.54 -25.06 2.51
C PHE A 48 11.29 -25.96 2.40
N ALA A 49 10.13 -25.53 2.92
CA ALA A 49 8.95 -26.39 3.08
C ALA A 49 8.50 -27.04 1.76
N PHE A 50 8.56 -26.31 0.65
CA PHE A 50 8.26 -26.76 -0.71
C PHE A 50 9.40 -26.45 -1.68
N ASP A 51 10.63 -26.28 -1.19
CA ASP A 51 11.77 -25.98 -2.06
C ASP A 51 11.98 -27.10 -3.11
N ASP A 52 12.24 -26.70 -4.36
CA ASP A 52 12.44 -27.55 -5.53
C ASP A 52 11.25 -28.51 -5.79
N CYS A 53 10.02 -28.05 -5.51
CA CYS A 53 8.77 -28.71 -5.92
C CYS A 53 8.34 -28.33 -7.35
N SER A 54 9.25 -28.44 -8.32
CA SER A 54 8.99 -28.17 -9.75
C SER A 54 7.84 -28.97 -10.37
N GLY A 55 7.46 -30.10 -9.76
CA GLY A 55 6.30 -30.87 -10.15
C GLY A 55 4.97 -30.13 -9.99
N LEU A 56 4.85 -29.19 -9.05
CA LEU A 56 3.60 -28.47 -8.75
C LEU A 56 3.24 -27.53 -9.92
N THR A 57 2.44 -28.01 -10.86
CA THR A 57 2.09 -27.27 -12.09
C THR A 57 0.80 -26.45 -12.00
N GLY A 58 0.07 -26.55 -10.88
CA GLY A 58 -1.19 -25.84 -10.67
C GLY A 58 -1.03 -24.51 -9.94
N THR A 59 -2.16 -23.99 -9.47
CA THR A 59 -2.23 -22.75 -8.69
C THR A 59 -1.77 -22.97 -7.25
N LEU A 60 -1.23 -21.90 -6.64
CA LEU A 60 -0.92 -21.85 -5.22
C LEU A 60 -2.00 -21.05 -4.47
N THR A 61 -2.61 -21.64 -3.45
CA THR A 61 -3.50 -20.96 -2.51
C THR A 61 -2.89 -20.98 -1.11
N ILE A 62 -2.65 -19.79 -0.55
CA ILE A 62 -2.15 -19.60 0.81
C ILE A 62 -3.29 -19.10 1.68
N GLY A 63 -3.59 -19.81 2.77
CA GLY A 63 -4.68 -19.45 3.68
C GLY A 63 -4.40 -18.17 4.49
N ASN A 64 -5.48 -17.51 4.90
CA ASN A 64 -5.47 -16.23 5.63
C ASN A 64 -4.98 -16.34 7.09
N GLY A 65 -4.62 -17.54 7.55
CA GLY A 65 -3.97 -17.74 8.84
C GLY A 65 -2.46 -17.59 8.80
N VAL A 66 -1.84 -17.65 7.61
CA VAL A 66 -0.38 -17.67 7.47
C VAL A 66 0.18 -16.30 7.80
N THR A 67 1.05 -16.22 8.81
CA THR A 67 1.71 -14.98 9.22
C THR A 67 3.17 -14.89 8.77
N SER A 68 3.79 -16.02 8.43
CA SER A 68 5.20 -16.09 8.06
C SER A 68 5.43 -17.12 6.96
N ILE A 69 6.20 -16.72 5.95
CA ILE A 69 6.71 -17.57 4.87
C ILE A 69 8.23 -17.63 5.04
N GLY A 70 8.76 -18.80 5.37
CA GLY A 70 10.17 -19.02 5.70
C GLY A 70 11.12 -18.89 4.51
N ASP A 71 12.41 -19.03 4.81
CA ASP A 71 13.47 -18.98 3.80
C ASP A 71 13.29 -20.14 2.80
N HIS A 72 13.40 -19.88 1.50
CA HIS A 72 13.27 -20.86 0.43
C HIS A 72 11.94 -21.62 0.43
N ALA A 73 10.90 -21.12 1.11
CA ALA A 73 9.66 -21.88 1.33
C ALA A 73 9.03 -22.46 0.05
N PHE A 74 9.14 -21.75 -1.07
CA PHE A 74 8.69 -22.14 -2.40
C PHE A 74 9.77 -21.93 -3.47
N SER A 75 11.05 -21.87 -3.09
CA SER A 75 12.14 -21.72 -4.08
C SER A 75 12.09 -22.84 -5.11
N ASP A 76 12.45 -22.53 -6.36
CA ASP A 76 12.47 -23.47 -7.50
C ASP A 76 11.14 -24.19 -7.79
N CYS A 77 10.02 -23.69 -7.26
CA CYS A 77 8.67 -24.11 -7.67
C CYS A 77 8.28 -23.52 -9.03
N ASN A 78 9.13 -23.72 -10.05
CA ASN A 78 9.01 -23.11 -11.37
C ASN A 78 7.76 -23.56 -12.16
N GLY A 79 7.16 -24.68 -11.78
CA GLY A 79 5.93 -25.20 -12.36
C GLY A 79 4.68 -24.46 -11.90
N LEU A 80 4.70 -23.79 -10.73
CA LEU A 80 3.50 -23.15 -10.18
C LEU A 80 2.98 -22.10 -11.16
N THR A 81 1.67 -22.10 -11.41
CA THR A 81 1.04 -21.21 -12.40
C THR A 81 -0.02 -20.31 -11.77
N GLY A 82 -0.42 -19.28 -12.53
CA GLY A 82 -1.48 -18.35 -12.15
C GLY A 82 -1.00 -17.23 -11.23
N SER A 83 -1.96 -16.48 -10.69
CA SER A 83 -1.68 -15.34 -9.81
C SER A 83 -1.27 -15.79 -8.42
N LEU A 84 -0.29 -15.10 -7.85
CA LEU A 84 0.09 -15.25 -6.44
C LEU A 84 -0.68 -14.23 -5.60
N THR A 85 -1.47 -14.71 -4.64
CA THR A 85 -2.07 -13.87 -3.60
C THR A 85 -1.32 -14.10 -2.29
N ILE A 86 -0.62 -13.08 -1.81
CA ILE A 86 -0.06 -13.06 -0.46
C ILE A 86 -1.16 -12.57 0.51
N PRO A 87 -1.58 -13.37 1.50
CA PRO A 87 -2.64 -12.97 2.42
C PRO A 87 -2.28 -11.75 3.28
N ASP A 88 -3.28 -10.94 3.64
CA ASP A 88 -3.13 -9.77 4.50
C ASP A 88 -2.68 -10.12 5.93
N SER A 89 -2.62 -11.39 6.31
CA SER A 89 -2.06 -11.86 7.58
C SER A 89 -0.53 -11.99 7.57
N VAL A 90 0.11 -12.05 6.39
CA VAL A 90 1.56 -12.29 6.27
C VAL A 90 2.33 -11.04 6.70
N THR A 91 3.23 -11.21 7.67
CA THR A 91 4.08 -10.11 8.16
C THR A 91 5.53 -10.23 7.71
N PHE A 92 5.95 -11.42 7.27
CA PHE A 92 7.34 -11.76 6.96
C PHE A 92 7.42 -12.69 5.74
N ILE A 93 8.29 -12.33 4.79
CA ILE A 93 8.66 -13.13 3.61
C ILE A 93 10.18 -13.34 3.67
N GLY A 94 10.60 -14.60 3.83
CA GLY A 94 12.00 -14.98 4.02
C GLY A 94 12.88 -14.87 2.78
N ARG A 95 14.17 -15.16 2.97
CA ARG A 95 15.18 -15.18 1.90
C ARG A 95 14.83 -16.26 0.88
N ASP A 96 14.86 -15.95 -0.41
CA ASP A 96 14.51 -16.84 -1.53
C ASP A 96 13.09 -17.45 -1.45
N ALA A 97 12.16 -16.88 -0.67
CA ALA A 97 10.87 -17.51 -0.38
C ALA A 97 10.08 -17.98 -1.62
N PHE A 98 10.19 -17.26 -2.74
CA PHE A 98 9.61 -17.57 -4.04
C PHE A 98 10.65 -17.47 -5.17
N SER A 99 11.94 -17.60 -4.88
CA SER A 99 12.99 -17.53 -5.90
C SER A 99 12.75 -18.57 -7.00
N TYR A 100 12.99 -18.21 -8.26
CA TYR A 100 12.79 -19.08 -9.43
C TYR A 100 11.36 -19.59 -9.68
N CYS A 101 10.31 -19.00 -9.06
CA CYS A 101 8.90 -19.30 -9.36
C CYS A 101 8.43 -18.71 -10.72
N ARG A 102 9.05 -19.14 -11.82
CA ARG A 102 8.89 -18.56 -13.17
C ARG A 102 7.49 -18.69 -13.78
N GLY A 103 6.68 -19.65 -13.34
CA GLY A 103 5.32 -19.84 -13.86
C GLY A 103 4.25 -18.96 -13.19
N LEU A 104 4.54 -18.36 -12.02
CA LEU A 104 3.65 -17.41 -11.37
C LEU A 104 3.54 -16.16 -12.23
N SER A 105 2.32 -15.66 -12.41
CA SER A 105 2.02 -14.64 -13.42
C SER A 105 1.01 -13.60 -12.96
N GLY A 106 0.76 -12.60 -13.82
CA GLY A 106 -0.10 -11.46 -13.51
C GLY A 106 0.60 -10.40 -12.66
N SER A 107 -0.18 -9.65 -11.89
CA SER A 107 0.33 -8.63 -10.97
C SER A 107 0.72 -9.24 -9.63
N LEU A 108 1.76 -8.69 -9.00
CA LEU A 108 2.20 -9.09 -7.67
C LEU A 108 1.89 -7.97 -6.67
N THR A 109 1.17 -8.32 -5.60
CA THR A 109 0.89 -7.41 -4.49
C THR A 109 1.48 -7.97 -3.20
N ILE A 110 2.38 -7.20 -2.60
CA ILE A 110 2.88 -7.40 -1.24
C ILE A 110 1.98 -6.56 -0.31
N PRO A 111 1.21 -7.16 0.60
CA PRO A 111 0.19 -6.45 1.36
C PRO A 111 0.78 -5.51 2.43
N ASP A 112 -0.06 -4.60 2.92
CA ASP A 112 0.30 -3.58 3.93
C ASP A 112 0.72 -4.18 5.29
N SER A 113 0.46 -5.47 5.54
CA SER A 113 0.89 -6.17 6.74
C SER A 113 2.33 -6.68 6.69
N VAL A 114 2.91 -6.84 5.50
CA VAL A 114 4.30 -7.28 5.36
C VAL A 114 5.23 -6.17 5.83
N THR A 115 6.18 -6.51 6.68
CA THR A 115 7.15 -5.55 7.23
C THR A 115 8.55 -5.70 6.60
N PHE A 116 8.86 -6.89 6.09
CA PHE A 116 10.17 -7.29 5.60
C PHE A 116 10.05 -8.22 4.38
N ILE A 117 10.78 -7.90 3.32
CA ILE A 117 10.96 -8.75 2.13
C ILE A 117 12.43 -9.19 2.11
N GLY A 118 12.64 -10.50 2.22
CA GLY A 118 13.96 -11.12 2.30
C GLY A 118 14.81 -10.97 1.03
N GLU A 119 16.10 -11.25 1.21
CA GLU A 119 17.07 -11.30 0.11
C GLU A 119 16.60 -12.33 -0.94
N ASP A 120 16.69 -11.99 -2.23
CA ASP A 120 16.28 -12.87 -3.34
C ASP A 120 14.83 -13.40 -3.27
N ALA A 121 13.94 -12.82 -2.43
CA ALA A 121 12.63 -13.38 -2.12
C ALA A 121 11.76 -13.71 -3.35
N PHE A 122 11.87 -12.92 -4.41
CA PHE A 122 11.21 -13.12 -5.70
C PHE A 122 12.22 -13.09 -6.86
N ALA A 123 13.50 -13.39 -6.62
CA ALA A 123 14.51 -13.41 -7.67
C ALA A 123 14.10 -14.37 -8.81
N ASP A 124 14.37 -13.97 -10.05
CA ASP A 124 14.09 -14.74 -11.26
C ASP A 124 12.62 -15.17 -11.44
N CYS A 125 11.67 -14.48 -10.80
CA CYS A 125 10.23 -14.62 -11.05
C CYS A 125 9.81 -13.92 -12.35
N THR A 126 10.19 -14.50 -13.49
CA THR A 126 10.00 -13.89 -14.81
C THR A 126 8.56 -13.91 -15.33
N GLY A 127 7.65 -14.66 -14.70
CA GLY A 127 6.28 -14.84 -15.17
C GLY A 127 5.32 -13.71 -14.79
N PHE A 128 5.65 -12.89 -13.77
CA PHE A 128 4.84 -11.73 -13.38
C PHE A 128 4.88 -10.69 -14.49
N THR A 129 3.76 -10.46 -15.16
CA THR A 129 3.64 -9.54 -16.31
C THR A 129 2.84 -8.29 -16.01
N GLY A 130 2.29 -8.19 -14.79
CA GLY A 130 1.48 -7.06 -14.35
C GLY A 130 2.27 -6.02 -13.56
N SER A 131 1.52 -5.28 -12.75
CA SER A 131 2.06 -4.28 -11.82
C SER A 131 2.68 -4.95 -10.59
N LEU A 132 3.67 -4.30 -9.99
CA LEU A 132 4.25 -4.67 -8.71
C LEU A 132 3.85 -3.63 -7.66
N THR A 133 3.06 -4.04 -6.66
CA THR A 133 2.69 -3.18 -5.53
C THR A 133 3.37 -3.67 -4.26
N ILE A 134 4.20 -2.80 -3.67
CA ILE A 134 4.80 -2.98 -2.36
C ILE A 134 3.98 -2.19 -1.33
N GLY A 135 3.39 -2.90 -0.39
CA GLY A 135 2.49 -2.35 0.62
C GLY A 135 3.12 -1.30 1.52
N ASN A 136 2.27 -0.51 2.15
CA ASN A 136 2.67 0.59 3.01
C ASN A 136 3.31 0.16 4.32
N GLY A 137 3.12 -1.08 4.79
CA GLY A 137 3.79 -1.58 6.00
C GLY A 137 5.22 -2.04 5.78
N VAL A 138 5.64 -2.21 4.52
CA VAL A 138 6.97 -2.71 4.21
C VAL A 138 7.99 -1.66 4.62
N THR A 139 8.94 -2.08 5.47
CA THR A 139 10.01 -1.19 5.96
C THR A 139 11.34 -1.45 5.29
N GLU A 140 11.56 -2.67 4.80
CA GLU A 140 12.81 -3.10 4.18
C GLU A 140 12.53 -3.99 2.98
N ILE A 141 13.16 -3.64 1.86
CA ILE A 141 13.28 -4.45 0.65
C ILE A 141 14.75 -4.87 0.58
N SER A 142 15.06 -6.14 0.83
CA SER A 142 16.44 -6.62 0.89
C SER A 142 17.12 -6.67 -0.48
N SER A 143 18.42 -6.97 -0.49
CA SER A 143 19.20 -7.13 -1.72
C SER A 143 18.56 -8.17 -2.64
N ASN A 144 18.59 -7.92 -3.94
CA ASN A 144 18.07 -8.81 -4.98
C ASN A 144 16.59 -9.24 -4.84
N ALA A 145 15.78 -8.61 -3.98
CA ALA A 145 14.43 -9.08 -3.65
C ALA A 145 13.54 -9.35 -4.88
N PHE A 146 13.70 -8.59 -5.97
CA PHE A 146 13.04 -8.78 -7.27
C PHE A 146 14.05 -8.87 -8.42
N TYR A 147 15.26 -9.36 -8.15
CA TYR A 147 16.34 -9.48 -9.14
C TYR A 147 15.88 -10.27 -10.37
N SER A 148 16.15 -9.75 -11.56
CA SER A 148 15.79 -10.37 -12.84
C SER A 148 14.32 -10.77 -12.99
N CYS A 149 13.40 -10.06 -12.33
CA CYS A 149 11.96 -10.12 -12.64
C CYS A 149 11.65 -9.42 -13.98
N THR A 150 12.18 -9.98 -15.08
CA THR A 150 12.13 -9.44 -16.45
C THR A 150 10.72 -9.36 -17.05
N GLY A 151 9.75 -10.04 -16.43
CA GLY A 151 8.35 -10.02 -16.86
C GLY A 151 7.62 -8.73 -16.48
N LEU A 152 8.01 -8.09 -15.37
CA LEU A 152 7.23 -7.01 -14.74
C LEU A 152 7.13 -5.80 -15.67
N SER A 153 5.97 -5.64 -16.32
CA SER A 153 5.70 -4.57 -17.30
C SER A 153 4.72 -3.50 -16.82
N GLY A 154 4.07 -3.70 -15.67
CA GLY A 154 3.17 -2.70 -15.11
C GLY A 154 3.89 -1.64 -14.27
N ASN A 155 3.09 -0.84 -13.56
CA ASN A 155 3.63 0.19 -12.66
C ASN A 155 4.24 -0.45 -11.40
N LEU A 156 5.43 0.02 -11.01
CA LEU A 156 6.01 -0.26 -9.70
C LEU A 156 5.51 0.76 -8.68
N LYS A 157 4.81 0.30 -7.64
CA LYS A 157 4.38 1.13 -6.51
C LYS A 157 5.14 0.74 -5.25
N ILE A 158 5.80 1.70 -4.63
CA ILE A 158 6.56 1.53 -3.38
C ILE A 158 5.85 2.29 -2.24
N GLY A 159 5.48 1.57 -1.19
CA GLY A 159 4.74 2.09 -0.03
C GLY A 159 5.51 3.13 0.79
N PHE A 160 4.77 3.93 1.57
CA PHE A 160 5.33 5.12 2.24
C PHE A 160 6.22 4.86 3.45
N ASN A 161 6.23 3.63 4.02
CA ASN A 161 7.12 3.28 5.13
C ASN A 161 8.41 2.57 4.71
N VAL A 162 8.69 2.42 3.40
CA VAL A 162 9.93 1.78 2.96
C VAL A 162 11.12 2.64 3.37
N LYS A 163 11.93 2.16 4.32
CA LYS A 163 13.09 2.85 4.90
C LYS A 163 14.38 2.44 4.24
N SER A 164 14.47 1.21 3.74
CA SER A 164 15.66 0.70 3.08
C SER A 164 15.37 -0.12 1.82
N ILE A 165 16.22 0.05 0.81
CA ILE A 165 16.22 -0.72 -0.44
C ILE A 165 17.63 -1.28 -0.65
N GLY A 166 17.73 -2.60 -0.70
CA GLY A 166 18.99 -3.33 -0.85
C GLY A 166 19.62 -3.20 -2.22
N GLU A 167 20.84 -3.71 -2.32
CA GLU A 167 21.59 -3.74 -3.58
C GLU A 167 20.83 -4.57 -4.61
N ASN A 168 20.75 -4.07 -5.85
CA ASN A 168 20.13 -4.77 -6.97
C ASN A 168 18.67 -5.22 -6.76
N ALA A 169 17.93 -4.59 -5.82
CA ALA A 169 16.58 -5.03 -5.44
C ALA A 169 15.60 -5.18 -6.62
N PHE A 170 15.74 -4.35 -7.68
CA PHE A 170 14.96 -4.41 -8.93
C PHE A 170 15.89 -4.53 -10.16
N PHE A 171 17.11 -5.04 -9.97
CA PHE A 171 18.08 -5.15 -11.06
C PHE A 171 17.53 -6.03 -12.18
N ASN A 172 17.73 -5.61 -13.43
CA ASN A 172 17.30 -6.36 -14.62
C ASN A 172 15.79 -6.62 -14.68
N CYS A 173 14.96 -5.82 -13.99
CA CYS A 173 13.52 -5.71 -14.26
C CYS A 173 13.29 -4.89 -15.54
N THR A 174 13.75 -5.42 -16.68
CA THR A 174 13.89 -4.69 -17.95
C THR A 174 12.58 -4.14 -18.52
N LYS A 175 11.42 -4.64 -18.10
CA LYS A 175 10.12 -4.13 -18.57
C LYS A 175 9.49 -3.06 -17.67
N LEU A 176 10.07 -2.79 -16.50
CA LEU A 176 9.61 -1.70 -15.65
C LEU A 176 9.99 -0.35 -16.29
N THR A 177 8.99 0.48 -16.53
CA THR A 177 9.14 1.82 -17.13
C THR A 177 8.70 2.93 -16.18
N ASN A 178 7.73 2.64 -15.30
CA ASN A 178 7.12 3.60 -14.40
C ASN A 178 7.26 3.13 -12.95
N ALA A 179 7.66 4.05 -12.07
CA ALA A 179 7.70 3.79 -10.65
C ALA A 179 7.21 5.00 -9.84
N ILE A 180 6.45 4.71 -8.79
CA ILE A 180 5.94 5.68 -7.82
C ILE A 180 6.39 5.28 -6.41
N TYR A 181 6.88 6.26 -5.65
CA TYR A 181 7.17 6.10 -4.23
C TYR A 181 6.27 7.02 -3.42
N LEU A 182 5.54 6.45 -2.46
CA LEU A 182 4.53 7.17 -1.68
C LEU A 182 5.09 7.86 -0.41
N GLY A 183 6.34 7.62 -0.06
CA GLY A 183 6.96 8.23 1.12
C GLY A 183 7.46 9.64 0.85
N THR A 184 7.69 10.40 1.93
CA THR A 184 8.18 11.78 1.85
C THR A 184 9.68 11.90 2.15
N ASN A 185 10.30 10.83 2.66
CA ASN A 185 11.73 10.78 2.93
C ASN A 185 12.40 9.76 2.00
N PRO A 186 13.58 10.07 1.43
CA PRO A 186 14.34 9.10 0.64
C PRO A 186 14.67 7.86 1.50
N PRO A 187 14.49 6.64 0.97
CA PRO A 187 14.99 5.45 1.66
C PRO A 187 16.52 5.43 1.65
N ILE A 188 17.10 4.79 2.65
CA ILE A 188 18.52 4.39 2.61
C ILE A 188 18.65 3.30 1.54
N PHE A 189 19.65 3.39 0.68
CA PHE A 189 19.86 2.36 -0.35
C PHE A 189 21.32 1.94 -0.47
N LYS A 190 21.54 0.75 -1.04
CA LYS A 190 22.86 0.21 -1.37
C LYS A 190 22.97 -0.03 -2.87
N GLY A 191 24.16 0.16 -3.43
CA GLY A 191 24.45 -0.13 -4.84
C GLY A 191 23.53 0.59 -5.81
N THR A 192 23.02 -0.16 -6.78
CA THR A 192 22.21 0.33 -7.91
C THR A 192 20.87 -0.43 -8.01
N PRO A 193 19.90 -0.18 -7.10
CA PRO A 193 18.67 -0.99 -7.01
C PRO A 193 17.87 -1.11 -8.31
N PHE A 194 17.97 -0.11 -9.20
CA PHE A 194 17.22 -0.01 -10.45
C PHE A 194 18.08 -0.18 -11.72
N GLU A 195 19.31 -0.68 -11.60
CA GLU A 195 20.15 -0.91 -12.77
C GLU A 195 19.51 -1.93 -13.73
N ASN A 196 19.65 -1.68 -15.04
CA ASN A 196 18.99 -2.44 -16.10
C ASN A 196 17.45 -2.46 -16.02
N THR A 197 16.84 -1.43 -15.42
CA THR A 197 15.42 -1.10 -15.63
C THR A 197 15.28 -0.02 -16.71
N ASN A 198 14.06 0.19 -17.21
CA ASN A 198 13.73 1.29 -18.12
C ASN A 198 13.06 2.47 -17.38
N ILE A 199 13.23 2.56 -16.06
CA ILE A 199 12.68 3.64 -15.25
C ILE A 199 13.54 4.89 -15.43
N GLY A 200 12.99 5.91 -16.09
CA GLY A 200 13.68 7.18 -16.32
C GLY A 200 13.68 8.11 -15.10
N PHE A 201 12.63 8.07 -14.29
CA PHE A 201 12.46 8.87 -13.07
C PHE A 201 11.41 8.24 -12.15
N ILE A 202 11.40 8.65 -10.89
CA ILE A 202 10.43 8.19 -9.89
C ILE A 202 9.40 9.29 -9.61
N TYR A 203 8.11 8.96 -9.70
CA TYR A 203 7.05 9.86 -9.22
C TYR A 203 7.03 9.87 -7.69
N VAL A 204 7.13 11.07 -7.12
CA VAL A 204 7.13 11.30 -5.66
C VAL A 204 6.18 12.45 -5.31
N ASP A 205 5.77 12.52 -4.04
CA ASP A 205 4.91 13.63 -3.59
C ASP A 205 5.68 14.95 -3.62
N LYS A 206 4.99 16.08 -3.79
CA LYS A 206 5.60 17.41 -3.65
C LYS A 206 6.26 17.67 -2.29
N THR A 207 5.91 16.90 -1.26
CA THR A 207 6.53 16.94 0.07
C THR A 207 7.72 15.99 0.22
N TYR A 208 8.11 15.29 -0.84
CA TYR A 208 9.32 14.47 -0.86
C TYR A 208 10.56 15.34 -0.67
N THR A 209 11.43 14.92 0.24
CA THR A 209 12.56 15.73 0.72
C THR A 209 13.87 15.46 -0.03
N GLY A 210 13.93 14.43 -0.88
CA GLY A 210 15.12 14.08 -1.64
C GLY A 210 15.13 14.66 -3.05
N ASP A 211 16.30 15.04 -3.55
CA ASP A 211 16.47 15.46 -4.94
C ASP A 211 16.49 14.27 -5.92
N THR A 212 16.73 13.06 -5.40
CA THR A 212 16.75 11.80 -6.14
C THR A 212 16.09 10.69 -5.32
N PHE A 213 15.78 9.58 -5.98
CA PHE A 213 15.35 8.34 -5.35
C PHE A 213 16.25 7.21 -5.85
N CYS A 214 17.10 6.65 -4.98
CA CYS A 214 18.08 5.62 -5.37
C CYS A 214 18.92 6.00 -6.60
N ASN A 215 19.44 7.23 -6.62
CA ASN A 215 20.16 7.87 -7.73
C ASN A 215 19.35 8.12 -9.02
N LEU A 216 18.06 7.81 -9.06
CA LEU A 216 17.17 8.20 -10.15
C LEU A 216 16.62 9.61 -9.91
N PRO A 217 16.43 10.42 -10.97
CA PRO A 217 15.74 11.69 -10.84
C PRO A 217 14.30 11.46 -10.37
N VAL A 218 13.75 12.45 -9.68
CA VAL A 218 12.35 12.42 -9.22
C VAL A 218 11.49 13.42 -9.97
N SER A 219 10.23 13.08 -10.16
CA SER A 219 9.19 13.97 -10.66
C SER A 219 8.18 14.24 -9.56
N ASN A 220 8.18 15.47 -9.06
CA ASN A 220 7.27 15.89 -8.00
C ASN A 220 5.86 16.03 -8.55
N VAL A 221 4.94 15.26 -8.00
CA VAL A 221 3.51 15.35 -8.27
C VAL A 221 2.78 15.54 -6.94
N SER A 222 1.57 16.09 -6.96
CA SER A 222 0.77 16.13 -5.73
C SER A 222 0.01 14.82 -5.60
N PHE A 223 0.34 14.00 -4.60
CA PHE A 223 -0.44 12.81 -4.31
C PHE A 223 -1.71 13.20 -3.56
N TYR A 224 -2.82 12.72 -4.08
CA TYR A 224 -4.13 13.14 -3.63
C TYR A 224 -4.83 11.99 -2.94
N LYS A 225 -4.85 12.03 -1.61
CA LYS A 225 -5.52 11.03 -0.77
C LYS A 225 -7.03 11.28 -0.81
N VAL A 226 -7.77 10.43 -1.52
CA VAL A 226 -9.23 10.41 -1.43
C VAL A 226 -9.63 9.52 -0.26
N LYS A 227 -10.19 10.13 0.78
CA LYS A 227 -10.71 9.44 1.96
C LYS A 227 -12.19 9.11 1.76
N ILE A 228 -12.53 7.84 1.55
CA ILE A 228 -13.92 7.38 1.56
C ILE A 228 -14.34 7.17 3.01
N VAL A 229 -15.03 8.14 3.60
CA VAL A 229 -15.49 8.06 4.98
C VAL A 229 -16.88 7.42 5.02
N ASN A 230 -16.97 6.10 4.80
CA ASN A 230 -18.11 5.38 5.37
C ASN A 230 -17.96 3.87 5.52
N ASN A 231 -18.48 3.40 6.64
CA ASN A 231 -18.48 2.02 7.13
C ASN A 231 -19.83 1.34 6.81
N ALA A 232 -20.42 1.61 5.66
CA ALA A 232 -21.57 0.87 5.17
C ALA A 232 -21.10 -0.21 4.18
N SER A 233 -21.78 -1.35 4.11
CA SER A 233 -21.58 -2.32 3.03
C SER A 233 -22.05 -1.69 1.72
N ILE A 234 -21.18 -0.88 1.10
CA ILE A 234 -21.45 -0.24 -0.17
C ILE A 234 -20.97 -1.22 -1.24
N GLY A 235 -21.90 -1.94 -1.88
CA GLY A 235 -21.63 -2.61 -3.17
C GLY A 235 -21.56 -1.59 -4.30
N ALA A 236 -20.74 -0.54 -4.16
CA ALA A 236 -20.50 0.43 -5.22
C ALA A 236 -19.14 0.14 -5.84
N HIS A 237 -19.17 -0.30 -7.09
CA HIS A 237 -18.01 -0.33 -7.95
C HIS A 237 -17.58 1.13 -8.18
N LEU A 238 -16.54 1.58 -7.48
CA LEU A 238 -15.90 2.84 -7.82
C LEU A 238 -15.09 2.58 -9.10
N THR A 239 -15.60 3.03 -10.25
CA THR A 239 -14.85 2.93 -11.50
C THR A 239 -13.69 3.92 -11.47
N TYR A 240 -12.48 3.41 -11.22
CA TYR A 240 -11.22 4.13 -11.37
C TYR A 240 -10.72 4.04 -12.82
N ILE A 241 -9.93 5.04 -13.24
CA ILE A 241 -9.14 5.00 -14.47
C ILE A 241 -7.68 4.87 -14.06
N ASP A 242 -7.15 3.65 -14.24
CA ASP A 242 -5.72 3.40 -14.32
C ASP A 242 -5.19 4.00 -15.62
N VAL A 243 -3.90 4.33 -15.65
CA VAL A 243 -3.17 4.81 -16.83
C VAL A 243 -3.28 3.81 -18.01
N ASP A 244 -3.71 2.57 -17.71
CA ASP A 244 -3.94 1.47 -18.64
C ASP A 244 -5.40 0.97 -18.73
N ASN A 245 -6.40 1.76 -18.27
CA ASN A 245 -7.82 1.40 -18.35
C ASN A 245 -8.23 0.14 -17.54
N SER A 246 -7.43 -0.26 -16.55
CA SER A 246 -7.72 -1.43 -15.70
C SER A 246 -8.70 -1.09 -14.56
N LEU A 247 -9.73 -1.92 -14.40
CA LEU A 247 -10.76 -1.81 -13.36
C LEU A 247 -10.17 -2.22 -12.00
N VAL A 248 -10.20 -1.34 -11.00
CA VAL A 248 -9.75 -1.64 -9.62
C VAL A 248 -10.95 -1.70 -8.69
N GLU A 249 -11.16 -2.85 -8.03
CA GLU A 249 -12.20 -3.04 -7.02
C GLU A 249 -11.65 -2.66 -5.63
N LEU A 250 -12.31 -1.72 -4.95
CA LEU A 250 -11.94 -1.31 -3.59
C LEU A 250 -12.51 -2.28 -2.56
N LYS A 251 -11.65 -2.75 -1.63
CA LYS A 251 -12.08 -3.60 -0.53
C LYS A 251 -12.56 -2.75 0.64
N LYS A 252 -13.37 -3.36 1.51
CA LYS A 252 -13.83 -2.73 2.76
C LYS A 252 -12.63 -2.33 3.62
N GLY A 253 -12.43 -1.02 3.81
CA GLY A 253 -11.33 -0.45 4.58
C GLY A 253 -10.31 0.35 3.77
N ASP A 254 -10.38 0.30 2.44
CA ASP A 254 -9.49 1.07 1.56
C ASP A 254 -9.88 2.55 1.55
N ASN A 255 -9.02 3.39 2.16
CA ASN A 255 -9.28 4.82 2.36
C ASN A 255 -8.34 5.74 1.56
N ASN A 256 -7.56 5.18 0.62
CA ASN A 256 -6.54 5.94 -0.10
C ASN A 256 -6.52 5.57 -1.59
N LEU A 257 -6.96 6.49 -2.44
CA LEU A 257 -6.65 6.49 -3.88
C LEU A 257 -5.44 7.40 -4.13
N THR A 258 -4.64 7.11 -5.16
CA THR A 258 -3.54 7.98 -5.60
C THR A 258 -3.63 8.16 -7.10
N PHE A 259 -3.69 9.40 -7.55
CA PHE A 259 -3.74 9.78 -8.97
C PHE A 259 -2.38 10.36 -9.38
N ILE A 260 -1.90 9.99 -10.56
CA ILE A 260 -0.54 10.33 -11.05
C ILE A 260 -0.57 11.45 -12.12
N GLN A 261 -1.76 11.90 -12.55
CA GLN A 261 -1.96 12.95 -13.56
C GLN A 261 -3.31 13.70 -13.38
N ASN A 262 -3.63 14.65 -14.28
CA ASN A 262 -4.95 15.30 -14.35
C ASN A 262 -6.05 14.24 -14.33
N PHE A 263 -7.03 14.41 -13.45
CA PHE A 263 -8.06 13.41 -13.24
C PHE A 263 -9.46 14.02 -13.24
N THR A 264 -10.40 13.18 -13.66
CA THR A 264 -11.83 13.38 -13.47
C THR A 264 -12.34 12.18 -12.69
N VAL A 265 -12.82 12.38 -11.46
CA VAL A 265 -13.40 11.32 -10.62
C VAL A 265 -14.90 11.52 -10.56
N LYS A 266 -15.65 10.52 -11.05
CA LYS A 266 -17.11 10.45 -10.91
C LYS A 266 -17.46 9.49 -9.78
N VAL A 267 -18.11 10.00 -8.74
CA VAL A 267 -18.53 9.19 -7.61
C VAL A 267 -20.00 8.87 -7.73
N TYR A 268 -20.30 7.60 -7.97
CA TYR A 268 -21.66 7.08 -8.01
C TYR A 268 -22.00 6.44 -6.67
N VAL A 269 -23.20 6.72 -6.18
CA VAL A 269 -23.69 6.16 -4.92
C VAL A 269 -24.94 5.35 -5.20
N THR A 270 -24.86 4.05 -4.90
CA THR A 270 -26.01 3.15 -4.90
C THR A 270 -26.40 2.85 -3.46
N TYR A 271 -27.58 3.33 -3.09
CA TYR A 271 -28.23 3.11 -1.81
C TYR A 271 -29.72 2.87 -2.10
N GLN A 272 -30.47 2.30 -1.14
CA GLN A 272 -31.84 1.80 -1.36
C GLN A 272 -32.78 2.82 -2.06
N SER A 273 -32.55 4.12 -1.87
CA SER A 273 -33.31 5.21 -2.52
C SER A 273 -32.56 5.97 -3.62
N CYS A 274 -31.28 5.67 -3.86
CA CYS A 274 -30.39 6.46 -4.72
C CYS A 274 -30.12 5.86 -6.11
N ASN A 275 -30.58 4.64 -6.44
CA ASN A 275 -30.52 4.01 -7.78
C ASN A 275 -29.32 4.43 -8.67
N ASN A 276 -28.09 4.17 -8.23
CA ASN A 276 -26.85 4.49 -8.96
C ASN A 276 -26.74 5.97 -9.41
N THR A 277 -27.12 6.91 -8.54
CA THR A 277 -27.07 8.34 -8.84
C THR A 277 -25.64 8.88 -8.79
N LEU A 278 -25.29 9.71 -9.78
CA LEU A 278 -24.04 10.48 -9.77
C LEU A 278 -24.08 11.52 -8.65
N PHE A 279 -23.24 11.36 -7.64
CA PHE A 279 -23.24 12.23 -6.47
C PHE A 279 -22.34 13.46 -6.64
N LYS A 280 -21.16 13.26 -7.23
CA LYS A 280 -20.18 14.32 -7.50
C LYS A 280 -19.29 13.99 -8.69
N ASP A 281 -19.01 15.01 -9.50
CA ASP A 281 -17.95 15.02 -10.49
C ASP A 281 -16.82 15.91 -9.96
N ILE A 282 -15.59 15.40 -9.97
CA ILE A 282 -14.41 16.09 -9.47
C ILE A 282 -13.42 16.14 -10.59
N GLN A 283 -13.27 17.33 -11.16
CA GLN A 283 -12.28 17.64 -12.17
C GLN A 283 -11.20 18.50 -11.55
N THR A 284 -9.94 18.15 -11.74
CA THR A 284 -8.82 19.04 -11.49
C THR A 284 -7.95 19.08 -12.73
N VAL A 285 -7.89 20.28 -13.31
CA VAL A 285 -6.90 20.67 -14.30
C VAL A 285 -5.92 21.56 -13.55
N THR A 286 -4.73 21.03 -13.27
CA THR A 286 -3.55 21.80 -12.85
C THR A 286 -3.81 22.91 -11.82
N SER A 287 -3.88 22.59 -10.52
CA SER A 287 -3.13 23.29 -9.43
C SER A 287 -3.71 23.07 -8.04
N GLU A 288 -4.98 22.69 -7.86
CA GLU A 288 -5.52 22.49 -6.52
C GLU A 288 -6.48 21.30 -6.42
N LEU A 289 -6.32 20.52 -5.35
CA LEU A 289 -7.34 19.59 -4.92
C LEU A 289 -8.51 20.32 -4.29
N THR A 290 -9.69 19.85 -4.63
CA THR A 290 -10.84 19.96 -3.73
C THR A 290 -10.98 18.66 -2.94
N SER A 291 -10.59 18.67 -1.66
CA SER A 291 -10.95 17.58 -0.75
C SER A 291 -12.48 17.48 -0.67
N PHE A 292 -13.02 16.27 -0.66
CA PHE A 292 -14.45 16.07 -0.47
C PHE A 292 -14.68 14.87 0.44
N VAL A 293 -15.72 14.98 1.27
CA VAL A 293 -16.18 13.91 2.16
C VAL A 293 -17.64 13.67 1.84
N ILE A 294 -18.01 12.40 1.68
CA ILE A 294 -19.41 11.99 1.50
C ILE A 294 -19.86 11.35 2.82
N SER A 295 -20.78 12.01 3.52
CA SER A 295 -21.42 11.48 4.73
C SER A 295 -22.75 10.80 4.40
N ASN A 296 -23.25 9.94 5.30
CA ASN A 296 -24.59 9.35 5.18
C ASN A 296 -25.70 10.41 5.14
N GLU A 297 -25.54 11.49 5.90
CA GLU A 297 -26.49 12.61 5.92
C GLU A 297 -26.56 13.28 4.54
N ASN A 298 -25.42 13.59 3.92
CA ASN A 298 -25.35 14.20 2.60
C ASN A 298 -25.92 13.30 1.49
N ILE A 299 -25.73 11.97 1.60
CA ILE A 299 -26.32 10.99 0.68
C ILE A 299 -27.84 10.99 0.83
N THR A 300 -28.33 10.91 2.07
CA THR A 300 -29.76 10.83 2.38
C THR A 300 -30.49 12.09 1.89
N GLU A 301 -29.96 13.27 2.21
CA GLU A 301 -30.51 14.57 1.79
C GLU A 301 -30.61 14.68 0.26
N LYS A 302 -29.49 14.46 -0.45
CA LYS A 302 -29.50 14.55 -1.92
C LYS A 302 -30.41 13.50 -2.56
N CYS A 303 -30.41 12.27 -2.07
CA CYS A 303 -31.29 11.25 -2.64
C CYS A 303 -32.77 11.51 -2.38
N SER A 304 -33.13 12.15 -1.26
CA SER A 304 -34.51 12.63 -1.05
C SER A 304 -34.91 13.75 -2.03
N THR A 305 -34.00 14.68 -2.38
CA THR A 305 -34.30 15.76 -3.33
C THR A 305 -34.48 15.29 -4.79
N VAL A 306 -33.77 14.24 -5.21
CA VAL A 306 -33.87 13.67 -6.56
C VAL A 306 -35.20 12.93 -6.76
N GLN A 307 -35.77 12.34 -5.71
CA GLN A 307 -37.09 11.69 -5.80
C GLN A 307 -38.26 12.67 -5.87
N THR A 308 -38.07 13.92 -5.44
CA THR A 308 -39.12 14.95 -5.48
C THR A 308 -39.16 15.75 -6.79
N SER A 309 -38.18 15.61 -7.70
CA SER A 309 -38.10 16.42 -8.93
C SER A 309 -38.75 15.79 -10.17
N THR A 310 -39.61 14.80 -10.01
CA THR A 310 -40.46 14.30 -11.11
C THR A 310 -41.92 14.39 -10.71
N GLY A 311 -42.54 15.53 -11.03
CA GLY A 311 -43.98 15.70 -10.95
C GLY A 311 -44.38 17.12 -10.63
N ASP A 312 -44.48 17.96 -11.65
CA ASP A 312 -45.59 18.91 -11.77
C ASP A 312 -45.75 19.29 -13.25
N GLU A 313 -46.49 18.44 -13.97
CA GLU A 313 -47.25 18.89 -15.12
C GLU A 313 -48.35 19.83 -14.62
N LYS A 314 -48.25 21.11 -14.97
CA LYS A 314 -49.44 21.91 -15.29
C LYS A 314 -49.17 22.81 -16.48
N SER A 315 -49.83 22.42 -17.57
CA SER A 315 -50.20 23.18 -18.76
C SER A 315 -50.55 24.64 -18.48
N VAL A 316 -50.12 25.55 -19.36
CA VAL A 316 -50.99 26.37 -20.23
C VAL A 316 -50.19 27.51 -20.90
N GLN A 317 -50.31 27.56 -22.24
CA GLN A 317 -50.17 28.67 -23.20
C GLN A 317 -48.95 29.61 -23.15
N THR A 318 -48.10 29.49 -24.19
CA THR A 318 -47.36 30.60 -24.76
C THR A 318 -48.09 31.11 -26.01
N ASN A 319 -48.71 32.27 -25.92
CA ASN A 319 -48.79 33.18 -27.07
C ASN A 319 -47.59 34.11 -26.96
N SER A 320 -46.75 34.09 -27.99
CA SER A 320 -45.85 35.18 -28.35
C SER A 320 -46.68 36.43 -28.62
N ASP A 321 -46.22 37.59 -28.15
CA ASP A 321 -46.18 38.82 -28.94
C ASP A 321 -45.26 39.85 -28.27
N GLU A 322 -44.33 40.32 -29.11
CA GLU A 322 -43.85 41.69 -29.31
C GLU A 322 -43.34 42.59 -28.18
N GLU A 323 -42.20 43.21 -28.55
CA GLU A 323 -41.88 44.63 -28.41
C GLU A 323 -41.43 45.22 -27.05
N SER A 324 -40.11 45.46 -27.02
CA SER A 324 -39.52 46.81 -27.08
C SER A 324 -39.26 47.62 -25.80
N VAL A 325 -38.23 48.46 -25.95
CA VAL A 325 -37.91 49.74 -25.27
C VAL A 325 -37.05 49.71 -24.00
N LYS A 326 -35.77 50.09 -24.22
CA LYS A 326 -34.95 51.14 -23.58
C LYS A 326 -35.31 51.59 -22.15
N THR A 327 -34.28 51.75 -21.30
CA THR A 327 -33.65 53.03 -20.87
C THR A 327 -32.74 52.75 -19.65
N ASN A 328 -31.42 52.99 -19.75
CA ASN A 328 -30.67 54.17 -19.27
C ASN A 328 -30.94 54.59 -17.82
N THR A 329 -29.93 54.53 -16.95
CA THR A 329 -29.16 55.69 -16.43
C THR A 329 -28.16 55.26 -15.33
N ASP A 330 -26.88 55.61 -15.52
CA ASP A 330 -26.01 56.49 -14.70
C ASP A 330 -26.28 56.57 -13.17
N GLU A 331 -25.32 56.68 -12.24
CA GLU A 331 -24.05 57.41 -12.28
C GLU A 331 -23.15 57.09 -11.03
N LYS A 332 -21.83 57.06 -11.27
CA LYS A 332 -20.66 57.58 -10.50
C LYS A 332 -20.59 57.69 -8.95
N SER A 333 -19.36 57.41 -8.48
CA SER A 333 -18.38 58.33 -7.80
C SER A 333 -17.90 57.92 -6.40
N GLY A 334 -16.56 57.89 -6.22
CA GLY A 334 -15.93 58.14 -4.91
C GLY A 334 -14.50 57.60 -4.73
N LYS A 335 -13.48 58.40 -5.07
CA LYS A 335 -12.04 58.24 -4.76
C LYS A 335 -11.73 58.65 -3.31
N THR A 336 -10.64 58.14 -2.70
CA THR A 336 -9.54 58.95 -2.12
C THR A 336 -8.36 58.09 -1.60
N ASN A 337 -7.13 58.62 -1.81
CA ASN A 337 -5.81 58.17 -1.31
C ASN A 337 -5.40 59.04 -0.11
N SER A 338 -4.46 58.58 0.74
CA SER A 338 -3.18 59.27 1.03
C SER A 338 -2.32 58.56 2.10
N ASN A 339 -1.00 58.74 1.94
CA ASN A 339 0.15 58.23 2.69
C ASN A 339 0.42 59.02 4.00
N GLU A 340 1.28 58.48 4.90
CA GLU A 340 2.61 59.04 5.25
C GLU A 340 3.26 58.36 6.48
N GLU A 341 4.57 58.06 6.35
CA GLU A 341 5.61 57.85 7.39
C GLU A 341 6.28 59.23 7.68
N PRO A 342 7.12 59.48 8.73
CA PRO A 342 8.49 58.90 8.83
C PRO A 342 9.20 58.87 10.24
N VAL A 343 10.46 58.38 10.23
CA VAL A 343 11.67 58.77 11.03
C VAL A 343 12.18 57.87 12.20
N ASN A 344 13.45 57.46 12.05
CA ASN A 344 14.44 56.85 12.98
C ASN A 344 15.48 57.93 13.43
N PRO A 345 16.33 57.82 14.50
CA PRO A 345 17.64 57.13 14.38
C PRO A 345 18.41 56.67 15.67
N THR A 346 19.56 56.00 15.44
CA THR A 346 20.78 55.79 16.29
C THR A 346 20.74 54.72 17.39
N ASN A 347 21.79 54.00 17.81
CA ASN A 347 23.19 53.64 17.47
C ASN A 347 23.48 52.44 18.46
N ASP A 348 24.37 51.47 18.30
CA ASP A 348 25.84 51.56 18.39
C ASP A 348 26.46 50.12 18.36
N GLN A 349 27.79 50.07 18.27
CA GLN A 349 28.65 49.02 17.74
C GLN A 349 29.10 47.85 18.66
N ASN A 350 29.77 46.88 18.00
CA ASN A 350 31.03 46.17 18.36
C ASN A 350 31.04 44.67 18.80
N ALA A 351 31.58 43.86 17.87
CA ALA A 351 32.82 43.05 17.93
C ALA A 351 32.95 41.73 18.76
N ASP A 352 33.32 40.68 18.01
CA ASP A 352 34.27 39.56 18.26
C ASP A 352 34.27 38.73 19.57
N ASN A 353 34.10 37.41 19.44
CA ASN A 353 35.19 36.39 19.41
C ASN A 353 34.70 34.96 19.72
N LYS A 354 35.36 33.97 19.10
CA LYS A 354 35.22 32.51 19.24
C LYS A 354 35.32 32.01 20.68
N ASN A 355 34.50 31.01 21.05
CA ASN A 355 35.02 29.70 21.47
C ASN A 355 33.95 28.60 21.59
N VAL A 356 34.37 27.40 21.18
CA VAL A 356 33.69 26.11 21.29
C VAL A 356 33.47 25.74 22.76
N SER A 357 32.25 25.32 23.11
CA SER A 357 31.96 24.61 24.35
C SER A 357 30.96 23.48 24.08
N THR A 358 31.37 22.28 24.45
CA THR A 358 30.70 20.98 24.27
C THR A 358 29.36 20.90 25.02
N ASN A 359 28.30 20.49 24.31
CA ASN A 359 26.95 20.29 24.84
C ASN A 359 26.86 19.06 25.77
N ALA A 360 27.00 19.29 27.07
CA ALA A 360 26.67 18.31 28.11
C ALA A 360 25.14 18.03 28.24
N GLY A 361 24.28 18.83 27.58
CA GLY A 361 22.82 18.68 27.63
C GLY A 361 22.24 17.55 26.77
N THR A 362 22.91 17.17 25.69
CA THR A 362 22.38 16.16 24.73
C THR A 362 22.60 14.73 25.21
N VAL A 363 23.68 14.47 25.97
CA VAL A 363 24.00 13.13 26.48
C VAL A 363 23.11 12.74 27.64
N VAL A 364 22.71 13.68 28.49
CA VAL A 364 21.80 13.41 29.63
C VAL A 364 20.38 13.07 29.16
N GLY A 365 19.89 13.72 28.10
CA GLY A 365 18.58 13.43 27.52
C GLY A 365 18.47 12.03 26.91
N ILE A 366 19.53 11.56 26.23
CA ILE A 366 19.57 10.23 25.61
C ILE A 366 19.64 9.13 26.70
N VAL A 367 20.42 9.33 27.76
CA VAL A 367 20.53 8.35 28.85
C VAL A 367 19.20 8.22 29.61
N VAL A 368 18.49 9.33 29.85
CA VAL A 368 17.17 9.29 30.52
C VAL A 368 16.12 8.59 29.63
N ALA A 369 16.11 8.85 28.33
CA ALA A 369 15.19 8.19 27.40
C ALA A 369 15.44 6.67 27.32
N VAL A 370 16.71 6.23 27.29
CA VAL A 370 17.07 4.81 27.26
C VAL A 370 16.68 4.11 28.57
N VAL A 371 16.86 4.76 29.73
CA VAL A 371 16.45 4.19 31.03
C VAL A 371 14.94 4.04 31.14
N ILE A 372 14.16 4.99 30.62
CA ILE A 372 12.69 4.90 30.60
C ILE A 372 12.23 3.76 29.68
N ILE A 373 12.82 3.62 28.50
CA ILE A 373 12.48 2.53 27.56
C ILE A 373 12.79 1.16 28.18
N ILE A 374 13.94 0.99 28.82
CA ILE A 374 14.30 -0.26 29.51
C ILE A 374 13.34 -0.56 30.66
N ALA A 375 12.96 0.46 31.45
CA ALA A 375 11.98 0.29 32.54
C ALA A 375 10.60 -0.16 32.01
N VAL A 376 10.13 0.42 30.90
CA VAL A 376 8.86 0.04 30.26
C VAL A 376 8.92 -1.40 29.74
N ILE A 377 10.02 -1.81 29.10
CA ILE A 377 10.21 -3.19 28.61
C ILE A 377 10.18 -4.18 29.77
N ILE A 378 10.87 -3.88 30.89
CA ILE A 378 10.87 -4.74 32.08
C ILE A 378 9.44 -4.89 32.64
N VAL A 379 8.67 -3.80 32.73
CA VAL A 379 7.29 -3.86 33.20
C VAL A 379 6.41 -4.70 32.28
N VAL A 380 6.54 -4.55 30.96
CA VAL A 380 5.79 -5.35 29.98
C VAL A 380 6.13 -6.84 30.07
N VAL A 381 7.42 -7.17 30.21
CA VAL A 381 7.88 -8.55 30.39
C VAL A 381 7.34 -9.14 31.69
N LEU A 382 7.37 -8.39 32.80
CA LEU A 382 6.81 -8.84 34.08
C LEU A 382 5.28 -9.04 34.00
N LEU A 383 4.56 -8.18 33.29
CA LEU A 383 3.12 -8.35 33.04
C LEU A 383 2.84 -9.61 32.20
N PHE A 384 3.68 -9.90 31.19
CA PHE A 384 3.56 -11.11 30.38
C PHE A 384 3.83 -12.38 31.19
N ILE A 385 4.86 -12.37 32.03
CA ILE A 385 5.18 -13.48 32.94
C ILE A 385 4.05 -13.70 33.94
N LYS A 386 3.47 -12.62 34.50
CA LYS A 386 2.34 -12.70 35.43
C LYS A 386 1.08 -13.25 34.75
N LYS A 387 0.78 -12.83 33.52
CA LYS A 387 -0.34 -13.35 32.71
C LYS A 387 -0.15 -14.83 32.37
N ARG A 388 1.09 -15.25 32.07
CA ARG A 388 1.40 -16.66 31.78
C ARG A 388 1.29 -17.56 33.02
N LYS A 389 1.72 -17.07 34.20
CA LYS A 389 1.49 -17.77 35.48
C LYS A 389 0.00 -17.90 35.81
N HIS A 390 -0.80 -16.85 35.59
CA HIS A 390 -2.25 -16.90 35.83
C HIS A 390 -2.95 -17.92 34.91
N ASN A 391 -2.56 -17.98 33.63
CA ASN A 391 -3.13 -18.96 32.70
C ASN A 391 -2.75 -20.41 33.03
N ASN A 392 -1.51 -20.65 33.49
CA ASN A 392 -1.09 -21.99 33.91
C ASN A 392 -1.78 -22.45 35.21
N SER A 393 -2.09 -21.55 36.15
CA SER A 393 -2.84 -21.90 37.36
C SER A 393 -4.32 -22.22 37.09
N GLN A 394 -4.91 -21.68 36.01
CA GLN A 394 -6.28 -21.99 35.61
C GLN A 394 -6.37 -23.37 34.92
N LEU A 395 -5.33 -23.77 34.18
CA LEU A 395 -5.25 -25.10 33.55
C LEU A 395 -5.08 -26.23 34.57
N GLN A 396 -4.30 -26.04 35.65
CA GLN A 396 -4.17 -27.06 36.71
C GLN A 396 -5.44 -27.22 37.56
N ASN A 397 -6.33 -26.22 37.63
CA ASN A 397 -7.61 -26.33 38.34
C ASN A 397 -8.74 -26.94 37.48
N GLN A 398 -8.53 -27.12 36.18
CA GLN A 398 -9.51 -27.78 35.29
C GLN A 398 -9.28 -29.30 35.16
N GLU A 399 -8.11 -29.82 35.53
CA GLU A 399 -7.77 -31.26 35.44
C GLU A 399 -8.12 -32.07 36.71
N ILE A 400 -8.74 -31.48 37.75
CA ILE A 400 -9.12 -32.21 38.98
C ILE A 400 -10.63 -32.55 39.04
N ASN A 401 -11.46 -32.06 38.12
CA ASN A 401 -12.89 -32.39 38.06
C ASN A 401 -13.27 -33.02 36.71
N THR A 402 -12.83 -34.25 36.45
CA THR A 402 -13.54 -35.17 35.53
C THR A 402 -13.22 -36.61 35.85
#